data_AF-A0A059CZQ8-F1
#
_entry.id   AF-A0A059CZQ8-F1
#
_cell.length_a   1.000
_cell.length_b   1.000
_cell.length_c   1.000
_cell.angle_alpha   90.00
_cell.angle_beta   90.00
_cell.angle_gamma   90.00
#
_symmetry.space_group_name_H-M   'P 1'
#
loop_
_entity.id
_entity.type
_entity.pdbx_description
1 polymer ?
#
loop_
_entity_poly.entity_id
_entity_poly.type
_entity_poly.pdbx_seq_one_letter_code
_entity_poly.pdbx_strand_id
1 'polypeptide(L)'
;MSSPLSSPRRSGAAHNGDERPRFFDSKAKSRCWAAAAVVPGRHPERWRRDAAGNVVCKRFCNCQGCLCFEYDHIVPFSKGGESTAENCQILQTRVNRFKSDKEAVDAAQLKGYSCDVQFTDKELDIIEMAVYGDVIRPGNECRCKTVAEMLGTFKSKHPKAACKLPYSNETL
;
A
#
# COMPACT_ATOMS: atom_id res chain seq x y z
N MET A 1 -44.05 12.31 37.79
CA MET A 1 -42.86 11.77 37.12
C MET A 1 -43.32 11.12 35.83
N SER A 2 -43.00 11.73 34.70
CA SER A 2 -43.56 11.39 33.39
C SER A 2 -42.70 10.33 32.70
N SER A 3 -43.30 9.19 32.34
CA SER A 3 -42.67 8.14 31.53
C SER A 3 -42.42 8.65 30.11
N PRO A 4 -41.27 8.36 29.46
CA PRO A 4 -41.10 8.67 28.06
C PRO A 4 -41.74 7.59 27.18
N LEU A 5 -42.47 8.05 26.17
CA LEU A 5 -43.09 7.25 25.11
C LEU A 5 -42.02 6.55 24.27
N SER A 6 -42.11 5.22 24.17
CA SER A 6 -41.34 4.41 23.24
C SER A 6 -41.62 4.84 21.80
N SER A 7 -40.61 5.38 21.12
CA SER A 7 -40.69 5.66 19.68
C SER A 7 -40.74 4.35 18.89
N PRO A 8 -41.58 4.22 17.85
CA PRO A 8 -41.68 3.00 17.07
C PRO A 8 -40.41 2.80 16.27
N ARG A 9 -39.83 1.60 16.37
CA ARG A 9 -38.77 1.12 15.48
C ARG A 9 -39.32 1.15 14.05
N ARG A 10 -38.86 2.11 13.24
CA ARG A 10 -38.99 2.02 11.77
C ARG A 10 -38.19 0.80 11.34
N SER A 11 -38.89 -0.31 11.10
CA SER A 11 -38.45 -1.37 10.21
C SER A 11 -38.24 -0.73 8.84
N GLY A 12 -37.01 -0.31 8.57
CA GLY A 12 -36.59 0.17 7.27
C GLY A 12 -36.82 -0.93 6.25
N ALA A 13 -37.69 -0.63 5.29
CA ALA A 13 -38.06 -1.45 4.17
C ALA A 13 -36.81 -2.03 3.46
N ALA A 14 -36.93 -3.27 3.02
CA ALA A 14 -36.00 -3.90 2.10
C ALA A 14 -35.90 -3.05 0.83
N HIS A 15 -34.84 -2.27 0.70
CA HIS A 15 -34.44 -1.68 -0.57
C HIS A 15 -33.76 -2.76 -1.39
N ASN A 16 -34.53 -3.39 -2.27
CA ASN A 16 -34.00 -4.16 -3.38
C ASN A 16 -33.70 -3.15 -4.50
N GLY A 17 -32.48 -2.63 -4.52
CA GLY A 17 -31.98 -1.69 -5.51
C GLY A 17 -30.52 -2.01 -5.78
N ASP A 18 -30.16 -2.07 -7.06
CA ASP A 18 -28.84 -2.36 -7.60
C ASP A 18 -27.85 -1.22 -7.25
N GLU A 19 -27.60 -1.02 -5.96
CA GLU A 19 -26.82 0.09 -5.45
C GLU A 19 -25.34 -0.18 -5.74
N ARG A 20 -24.77 0.58 -6.68
CA ARG A 20 -23.39 0.41 -7.11
C ARG A 20 -22.43 0.42 -5.90
N PRO A 21 -21.60 -0.62 -5.71
CA PRO A 21 -20.75 -0.72 -4.53
C PRO A 21 -19.73 0.40 -4.50
N ARG A 22 -19.56 1.05 -3.35
CA ARG A 22 -18.56 2.11 -3.15
C ARG A 22 -17.13 1.59 -3.03
N PHE A 23 -16.94 0.31 -2.70
CA PHE A 23 -15.64 -0.28 -2.47
C PHE A 23 -15.19 -1.12 -3.65
N PHE A 24 -13.89 -1.06 -3.96
CA PHE A 24 -13.27 -1.98 -4.92
C PHE A 24 -13.25 -3.41 -4.35
N ASP A 25 -13.71 -4.37 -5.14
CA ASP A 25 -13.57 -5.78 -4.81
C ASP A 25 -12.10 -6.26 -4.91
N SER A 26 -11.84 -7.50 -4.50
CA SER A 26 -10.48 -8.06 -4.51
C SER A 26 -9.87 -8.13 -5.92
N LYS A 27 -10.69 -8.40 -6.94
CA LYS A 27 -10.26 -8.53 -8.33
C LYS A 27 -9.89 -7.17 -8.90
N ALA A 28 -10.70 -6.16 -8.64
CA ALA A 28 -10.46 -4.76 -8.98
C ALA A 28 -9.18 -4.25 -8.32
N LYS A 29 -9.00 -4.47 -7.01
CA LYS A 29 -7.77 -4.11 -6.28
C LYS A 29 -6.52 -4.78 -6.86
N SER A 30 -6.62 -6.05 -7.23
CA SER A 30 -5.51 -6.81 -7.80
C SER A 30 -5.11 -6.25 -9.18
N ARG A 31 -6.09 -5.99 -10.04
CA ARG A 31 -5.87 -5.38 -11.37
C ARG A 31 -5.34 -3.95 -11.27
N CYS A 32 -5.92 -3.15 -10.38
CA CYS A 32 -5.50 -1.77 -10.09
C CYS A 32 -4.03 -1.71 -9.65
N TRP A 33 -3.62 -2.58 -8.74
CA TRP A 33 -2.21 -2.68 -8.34
C TRP A 33 -1.31 -3.11 -9.50
N ALA A 34 -1.74 -4.08 -10.31
CA ALA A 34 -0.96 -4.58 -11.44
C ALA A 34 -0.77 -3.51 -12.54
N ALA A 35 -1.76 -2.64 -12.72
CA ALA A 35 -1.74 -1.54 -13.70
C ALA A 35 -0.85 -0.36 -13.28
N ALA A 36 -0.61 -0.17 -11.97
CA ALA A 36 0.26 0.90 -11.47
C ALA A 36 1.70 0.77 -11.98
N ALA A 37 2.42 1.88 -12.10
CA ALA A 37 3.78 1.86 -12.63
C ALA A 37 4.73 1.04 -11.75
N VAL A 38 5.64 0.27 -12.38
CA VAL A 38 6.64 -0.53 -11.66
C VAL A 38 7.76 0.36 -11.11
N VAL A 39 8.32 -0.02 -9.97
CA VAL A 39 9.56 0.58 -9.47
C VAL A 39 10.74 -0.20 -10.07
N PRO A 40 11.62 0.42 -10.87
CA PRO A 40 12.77 -0.27 -11.46
C PRO A 40 13.63 -0.92 -10.39
N GLY A 41 14.10 -2.15 -10.64
CA GLY A 41 14.94 -2.89 -9.70
C GLY A 41 14.21 -3.38 -8.44
N ARG A 42 12.86 -3.43 -8.45
CA ARG A 42 12.05 -3.91 -7.31
C ARG A 42 11.02 -4.94 -7.74
N HIS A 43 10.62 -5.81 -6.81
CA HIS A 43 9.59 -6.81 -7.07
C HIS A 43 8.22 -6.15 -7.33
N PRO A 44 7.60 -6.32 -8.52
CA PRO A 44 6.39 -5.59 -8.91
C PRO A 44 5.14 -5.98 -8.11
N GLU A 45 5.14 -7.12 -7.42
CA GLU A 45 4.04 -7.47 -6.50
C GLU A 45 4.16 -6.80 -5.13
N ARG A 46 5.34 -6.31 -4.76
CA ARG A 46 5.63 -5.69 -3.46
C ARG A 46 5.68 -4.17 -3.56
N TRP A 47 6.23 -3.65 -4.65
CA TRP A 47 6.50 -2.24 -4.83
C TRP A 47 5.87 -1.71 -6.11
N ARG A 48 5.23 -0.54 -6.03
CA ARG A 48 4.69 0.21 -7.17
C ARG A 48 4.94 1.69 -7.01
N ARG A 49 4.82 2.44 -8.10
CA ARG A 49 4.67 3.88 -8.09
C ARG A 49 3.19 4.21 -8.17
N ASP A 50 2.75 5.07 -7.27
CA ASP A 50 1.41 5.64 -7.29
C ASP A 50 1.23 6.62 -8.46
N ALA A 51 0.01 7.12 -8.67
CA ALA A 51 -0.27 8.04 -9.78
C ALA A 51 0.46 9.41 -9.66
N ALA A 52 0.99 9.74 -8.48
CA ALA A 52 1.84 10.90 -8.24
C ALA A 52 3.35 10.55 -8.30
N GLY A 53 3.70 9.33 -8.70
CA GLY A 53 5.08 8.87 -8.85
C GLY A 53 5.78 8.46 -7.53
N ASN A 54 5.06 8.40 -6.41
CA ASN A 54 5.59 8.00 -5.11
C ASN A 54 5.75 6.48 -5.02
N VAL A 55 6.84 6.03 -4.42
CA VAL A 55 7.04 4.60 -4.13
C VAL A 55 6.12 4.18 -2.99
N VAL A 56 5.36 3.11 -3.19
CA VAL A 56 4.45 2.53 -2.19
C VAL A 56 4.64 1.02 -2.08
N CYS A 57 4.36 0.48 -0.90
CA CYS A 57 4.52 -0.95 -0.60
C CYS A 57 3.16 -1.64 -0.44
N LYS A 58 2.98 -2.81 -1.06
CA LYS A 58 1.69 -3.55 -1.07
C LYS A 58 1.17 -3.85 0.34
N ARG A 59 2.07 -4.14 1.28
CA ARG A 59 1.73 -4.44 2.68
C ARG A 59 1.32 -3.21 3.49
N PHE A 60 1.62 -2.01 3.00
CA PHE A 60 1.28 -0.74 3.63
C PHE A 60 0.00 -0.14 3.05
N CYS A 61 -1.03 -0.98 2.88
CA CYS A 61 -2.37 -0.52 2.51
C CYS A 61 -3.08 0.04 3.75
N ASN A 62 -3.74 1.20 3.63
CA ASN A 62 -4.56 1.82 4.68
C ASN A 62 -3.76 2.24 5.95
N CYS A 63 -2.56 2.80 5.77
CA CYS A 63 -1.76 3.39 6.86
C CYS A 63 -1.26 4.81 6.51
N GLN A 64 -0.53 5.48 7.41
CA GLN A 64 -0.20 6.91 7.29
C GLN A 64 1.27 7.24 6.94
N GLY A 65 2.13 6.22 6.84
CA GLY A 65 3.54 6.38 6.50
C GLY A 65 3.77 6.80 5.04
N CYS A 66 5.01 7.18 4.72
CA CYS A 66 5.37 7.68 3.39
C CYS A 66 5.35 6.64 2.28
N LEU A 67 5.39 5.35 2.63
CA LEU A 67 5.23 4.22 1.71
C LEU A 67 3.82 3.62 1.75
N CYS A 68 2.92 4.20 2.56
CA CYS A 68 1.55 3.75 2.67
C CYS A 68 0.69 4.29 1.55
N PHE A 69 -0.29 3.49 1.14
CA PHE A 69 -1.20 3.83 0.07
C PHE A 69 -2.64 3.42 0.40
N GLU A 70 -3.56 3.99 -0.36
CA GLU A 70 -4.97 3.60 -0.41
C GLU A 70 -5.39 3.41 -1.88
N TYR A 71 -6.42 2.60 -2.10
CA TYR A 71 -7.08 2.52 -3.41
C TYR A 71 -8.06 3.67 -3.53
N ASP A 72 -7.93 4.44 -4.59
CA ASP A 72 -8.68 5.65 -4.86
C ASP A 72 -9.41 5.55 -6.19
N HIS A 73 -10.56 6.22 -6.28
CA HIS A 73 -11.29 6.34 -7.53
C HIS A 73 -10.72 7.49 -8.35
N ILE A 74 -10.30 7.24 -9.60
CA ILE A 74 -9.83 8.28 -10.53
C ILE A 74 -10.92 9.36 -10.70
N VAL A 75 -12.12 8.93 -11.08
CA VAL A 75 -13.36 9.71 -10.97
C VAL A 75 -14.01 9.40 -9.62
N PRO A 76 -14.15 10.36 -8.70
CA PRO A 76 -14.69 10.11 -7.36
C PRO A 76 -16.07 9.43 -7.39
N PHE A 77 -16.32 8.54 -6.43
CA PHE A 77 -17.61 7.87 -6.32
C PHE A 77 -18.79 8.86 -6.21
N SER A 78 -18.62 9.96 -5.46
CA SER A 78 -19.62 11.03 -5.32
C SER A 78 -19.94 11.76 -6.62
N LYS A 79 -19.09 11.61 -7.65
CA LYS A 79 -19.23 12.20 -8.98
C LYS A 79 -19.67 11.19 -10.04
N GLY A 80 -20.09 10.00 -9.61
CA GLY A 80 -20.59 8.94 -10.51
C GLY A 80 -19.53 7.90 -10.90
N GLY A 81 -18.29 8.01 -10.43
CA GLY A 81 -17.27 7.01 -10.74
C GLY A 81 -17.56 5.65 -10.11
N GLU A 82 -17.49 4.60 -10.91
CA GLU A 82 -17.74 3.21 -10.48
C GLU A 82 -16.51 2.60 -9.79
N SER A 83 -16.73 1.59 -8.95
CA SER A 83 -15.65 0.87 -8.25
C SER A 83 -15.05 -0.25 -9.09
N THR A 84 -14.61 0.09 -10.29
CA THR A 84 -13.99 -0.85 -11.26
C THR A 84 -12.47 -0.79 -11.20
N ALA A 85 -11.79 -1.73 -11.87
CA ALA A 85 -10.33 -1.71 -11.94
C ALA A 85 -9.82 -0.52 -12.76
N GLU A 86 -10.58 -0.13 -13.78
CA GLU A 86 -10.27 0.90 -14.76
C GLU A 86 -10.42 2.30 -14.15
N ASN A 87 -11.33 2.47 -13.19
CA ASN A 87 -11.49 3.70 -12.42
C ASN A 87 -10.68 3.68 -11.11
N CYS A 88 -9.81 2.70 -10.90
CA CYS A 88 -9.00 2.59 -9.69
C CYS A 88 -7.57 3.07 -9.94
N GLN A 89 -7.04 3.83 -8.99
CA GLN A 89 -5.62 4.13 -8.88
C GLN A 89 -5.15 3.86 -7.45
N ILE A 90 -3.84 3.65 -7.28
CA ILE A 90 -3.23 3.69 -5.95
C ILE A 90 -2.66 5.10 -5.74
N LEU A 91 -2.85 5.64 -4.54
CA LEU A 91 -2.30 6.92 -4.11
C LEU A 91 -1.69 6.79 -2.73
N GLN A 92 -0.54 7.43 -2.52
CA GLN A 92 0.01 7.61 -1.19
C GLN A 92 -1.08 8.20 -0.28
N THR A 93 -1.28 7.68 0.92
CA THR A 93 -2.43 8.02 1.77
C THR A 93 -2.58 9.54 1.99
N ARG A 94 -1.48 10.27 2.15
CA ARG A 94 -1.51 11.73 2.27
C ARG A 94 -2.00 12.42 0.99
N VAL A 95 -1.52 11.96 -0.17
CA VAL A 95 -1.95 12.45 -1.48
C VAL A 95 -3.43 12.12 -1.71
N ASN A 96 -3.88 10.92 -1.32
CA ASN A 96 -5.29 10.53 -1.40
C ASN A 96 -6.19 11.46 -0.57
N ARG A 97 -5.79 11.75 0.68
CA ARG A 97 -6.50 12.71 1.55
C ARG A 97 -6.59 14.11 0.94
N PHE A 98 -5.54 14.55 0.26
CA PHE A 98 -5.57 15.82 -0.45
C PHE A 98 -6.53 15.78 -1.65
N LYS A 99 -6.49 14.71 -2.45
CA LYS A 99 -7.38 14.54 -3.61
C LYS A 99 -8.84 14.52 -3.18
N SER A 100 -9.20 13.75 -2.16
CA SER A 100 -10.58 13.62 -1.67
C SER A 100 -11.55 13.31 -2.84
N ASP A 101 -12.54 14.15 -3.04
CA ASP A 101 -13.58 14.11 -4.07
C ASP A 101 -13.35 15.14 -5.19
N LYS A 102 -12.14 15.70 -5.29
CA LYS A 102 -11.77 16.61 -6.38
C LYS A 102 -11.59 15.83 -7.68
N GLU A 103 -12.07 16.43 -8.76
CA GLU A 103 -11.87 15.94 -10.12
C GLU A 103 -10.73 16.69 -10.79
N ALA A 104 -10.10 16.05 -11.79
CA ALA A 104 -9.07 16.66 -12.63
C ALA A 104 -7.91 17.32 -11.86
N VAL A 105 -7.52 16.76 -10.71
CA VAL A 105 -6.32 17.19 -9.98
C VAL A 105 -5.10 16.77 -10.79
N ASP A 106 -4.27 17.74 -11.15
CA ASP A 106 -3.09 17.46 -11.96
C ASP A 106 -2.02 16.69 -11.17
N ALA A 107 -1.17 15.95 -11.88
CA ALA A 107 -0.15 15.12 -11.26
C ALA A 107 0.92 15.93 -10.49
N ALA A 108 1.19 17.18 -10.89
CA ALA A 108 2.15 18.04 -10.19
C ALA A 108 1.58 18.54 -8.85
N GLN A 109 0.29 18.84 -8.81
CA GLN A 109 -0.44 19.20 -7.61
C GLN A 109 -0.52 18.00 -6.67
N LEU A 110 -0.84 16.80 -7.16
CA LEU A 110 -0.77 15.57 -6.36
C LEU A 110 0.65 15.36 -5.81
N LYS A 111 1.67 15.57 -6.64
CA LYS A 111 3.08 15.45 -6.22
C LYS A 111 3.40 16.40 -5.07
N GLY A 112 2.88 17.63 -5.08
CA GLY A 112 3.09 18.63 -4.04
C GLY A 112 2.63 18.21 -2.62
N TYR A 113 1.74 17.23 -2.51
CA TYR A 113 1.28 16.68 -1.21
C TYR A 113 1.93 15.35 -0.84
N SER A 114 2.93 14.92 -1.60
CA SER A 114 3.67 13.69 -1.32
C SER A 114 4.53 13.83 -0.06
N CYS A 115 5.01 12.72 0.48
CA CYS A 115 6.09 12.80 1.46
C CYS A 115 7.38 13.32 0.81
N ASP A 116 8.05 14.24 1.49
CA ASP A 116 9.41 14.66 1.15
C ASP A 116 10.46 13.76 1.82
N VAL A 117 10.30 12.44 1.65
CA VAL A 117 11.25 11.43 2.13
C VAL A 117 11.64 10.59 0.93
N GLN A 118 12.93 10.66 0.58
CA GLN A 118 13.50 9.86 -0.49
C GLN A 118 14.15 8.63 0.11
N PHE A 119 13.74 7.44 -0.35
CA PHE A 119 14.33 6.18 0.07
C PHE A 119 15.35 5.73 -0.95
N THR A 120 16.56 5.47 -0.50
CA THR A 120 17.58 4.75 -1.25
C THR A 120 17.19 3.28 -1.40
N ASP A 121 17.88 2.60 -2.30
CA ASP A 121 17.70 1.16 -2.45
C ASP A 121 18.01 0.37 -1.19
N LYS A 122 19.01 0.79 -0.42
CA LYS A 122 19.37 0.11 0.84
C LYS A 122 18.28 0.28 1.89
N GLU A 123 17.66 1.45 1.98
CA GLU A 123 16.56 1.70 2.92
C GLU A 123 15.30 0.93 2.53
N LEU A 124 14.99 0.86 1.24
CA LEU A 124 13.90 0.01 0.75
C LEU A 124 14.17 -1.48 1.02
N ASP A 125 15.41 -1.96 0.90
CA ASP A 125 15.79 -3.33 1.27
C ASP A 125 15.50 -3.58 2.77
N ILE A 126 15.90 -2.67 3.67
CA ILE A 126 15.63 -2.80 5.11
C ILE A 126 14.14 -2.86 5.40
N ILE A 127 13.34 -2.02 4.72
CA ILE A 127 11.89 -2.00 4.90
C ILE A 127 11.26 -3.28 4.35
N GLU A 128 11.73 -3.77 3.20
CA GLU A 128 11.28 -5.04 2.65
C GLU A 128 11.58 -6.21 3.59
N MET A 129 12.79 -6.25 4.14
CA MET A 129 13.20 -7.20 5.17
C MET A 129 12.30 -7.14 6.41
N ALA A 130 11.97 -5.94 6.89
CA ALA A 130 11.12 -5.77 8.06
C ALA A 130 9.68 -6.25 7.83
N VAL A 131 9.19 -6.15 6.59
CA VAL A 131 7.77 -6.37 6.27
C VAL A 131 7.51 -7.76 5.67
N TYR A 132 8.47 -8.30 4.91
CA TYR A 132 8.36 -9.60 4.24
C TYR A 132 9.31 -10.66 4.80
N GLY A 133 10.36 -10.26 5.54
CA GLY A 133 11.39 -11.18 6.03
C GLY A 133 12.46 -11.54 4.99
N ASP A 134 12.37 -10.99 3.79
CA ASP A 134 13.29 -11.20 2.69
C ASP A 134 13.31 -10.00 1.73
N VAL A 135 14.32 -9.95 0.87
CA VAL A 135 14.44 -9.00 -0.23
C VAL A 135 14.42 -9.78 -1.53
N ILE A 136 13.65 -9.32 -2.51
CA ILE A 136 13.62 -9.91 -3.85
C ILE A 136 13.84 -8.81 -4.90
N ARG A 137 15.04 -8.75 -5.47
CA ARG A 137 15.35 -7.87 -6.61
C ARG A 137 16.48 -8.43 -7.48
N PRO A 138 16.62 -7.97 -8.73
CA PRO A 138 17.74 -8.38 -9.59
C PRO A 138 19.09 -8.18 -8.89
N GLY A 139 19.88 -9.26 -8.79
CA GLY A 139 21.20 -9.25 -8.14
C GLY A 139 21.18 -9.29 -6.60
N ASN A 140 20.01 -9.26 -5.95
CA ASN A 140 19.90 -9.42 -4.51
C ASN A 140 18.60 -10.14 -4.12
N GLU A 141 18.69 -11.45 -3.90
CA GLU A 141 17.61 -12.25 -3.32
C GLU A 141 18.11 -12.92 -2.04
N CYS A 142 17.55 -12.51 -0.90
CA CYS A 142 18.08 -12.90 0.39
C CYS A 142 17.01 -12.88 1.48
N ARG A 143 17.22 -13.61 2.58
CA ARG A 143 16.33 -13.62 3.75
C ARG A 143 16.97 -12.98 4.99
N CYS A 144 16.15 -12.55 5.92
CA CYS A 144 16.59 -12.18 7.26
C CYS A 144 17.20 -13.39 7.99
N LYS A 145 18.31 -13.16 8.68
CA LYS A 145 18.86 -14.13 9.64
C LYS A 145 18.08 -14.06 10.95
N THR A 146 17.96 -15.20 11.62
CA THR A 146 17.59 -15.20 13.03
C THR A 146 18.77 -14.74 13.90
N VAL A 147 18.49 -14.34 15.14
CA VAL A 147 19.53 -13.98 16.11
C VAL A 147 20.49 -15.15 16.36
N ALA A 148 19.99 -16.40 16.41
CA ALA A 148 20.83 -17.59 16.59
C ALA A 148 21.81 -17.82 15.43
N GLU A 149 21.41 -17.53 14.19
CA GLU A 149 22.30 -17.58 13.03
C GLU A 149 23.35 -16.47 13.05
N MET A 150 22.96 -15.27 13.53
CA MET A 150 23.89 -14.17 13.72
C MET A 150 24.94 -14.50 14.80
N LEU A 151 24.54 -15.17 15.87
CA LEU A 151 25.41 -15.61 16.97
C LEU A 151 26.20 -16.89 16.64
N GLY A 152 25.98 -17.51 15.47
CA GLY A 152 26.63 -18.75 15.07
C GLY A 152 26.20 -20.00 15.84
N THR A 153 25.21 -19.88 16.73
CA THR A 153 24.68 -21.01 17.53
C THR A 153 23.78 -21.93 16.71
N PHE A 154 23.32 -21.47 15.55
CA PHE A 154 22.49 -22.24 14.63
C PHE A 154 22.90 -22.01 13.18
N LYS A 155 22.96 -23.09 12.38
CA LYS A 155 23.15 -23.03 10.93
C LYS A 155 21.86 -23.43 10.24
N SER A 156 21.23 -22.48 9.55
CA SER A 156 20.00 -22.75 8.80
C SER A 156 20.25 -23.61 7.57
N LYS A 157 19.28 -24.49 7.27
CA LYS A 157 19.23 -25.31 6.04
C LYS A 157 18.44 -24.63 4.91
N HIS A 158 18.01 -23.38 5.12
CA HIS A 158 17.18 -22.66 4.16
C HIS A 158 17.96 -22.41 2.85
N PRO A 159 17.36 -22.63 1.66
CA PRO A 159 18.06 -22.52 0.38
C PRO A 159 18.48 -21.09 0.04
N LYS A 160 17.69 -20.09 0.45
CA LYS A 160 18.04 -18.67 0.23
C LYS A 160 19.16 -18.21 1.16
N ALA A 161 20.12 -17.50 0.58
CA ALA A 161 21.19 -16.82 1.29
C ALA A 161 20.64 -15.77 2.27
N ALA A 162 21.42 -15.49 3.30
CA ALA A 162 21.10 -14.43 4.23
C ALA A 162 21.42 -13.05 3.66
N CYS A 163 20.58 -12.05 3.97
CA CYS A 163 20.84 -10.67 3.62
C CYS A 163 22.08 -10.16 4.34
N LYS A 164 22.91 -9.38 3.63
CA LYS A 164 23.96 -8.57 4.26
C LYS A 164 23.29 -7.37 4.90
N LEU A 165 23.27 -7.34 6.24
CA LEU A 165 22.75 -6.19 6.98
C LEU A 165 23.64 -4.97 6.73
N PRO A 166 23.08 -3.76 6.62
CA PRO A 166 23.86 -2.54 6.41
C PRO A 166 24.78 -2.19 7.60
N TYR A 167 24.49 -2.75 8.79
CA TYR A 167 25.29 -2.57 10.01
C TYR A 167 26.25 -3.73 10.26
N SER A 168 26.61 -4.52 9.24
CA SER A 168 27.77 -5.39 9.42
C SER A 168 28.95 -4.47 9.69
N ASN A 169 29.33 -4.36 10.97
CA ASN A 169 30.67 -4.01 11.38
C ASN A 169 31.59 -5.06 10.73
N GLU A 170 31.92 -4.85 9.46
CA GLU A 170 33.24 -5.23 8.99
C GLU A 170 34.18 -4.24 9.67
N THR A 171 34.50 -4.56 10.92
CA THR A 171 35.63 -3.96 11.63
C THR A 171 36.84 -4.19 10.73
N LEU A 172 37.37 -3.09 10.18
CA LEU A 172 38.73 -3.01 9.67
C LEU A 172 39.73 -3.40 10.76
#